data_AF-A0A7C2RW41-F1
#
_entry.id   AF-A0A7C2RW41-F1
#
_cell.length_a   1.000
_cell.length_b   1.000
_cell.length_c   1.000
_cell.angle_alpha   90.00
_cell.angle_beta   90.00
_cell.angle_gamma   90.00
#
_symmetry.space_group_name_H-M   'P 1'
#
loop_
_entity.id
_entity.type
_entity.pdbx_description
1 polymer ?
#
loop_
_entity_poly.entity_id
_entity_poly.type
_entity_poly.pdbx_seq_one_letter_code
_entity_poly.pdbx_strand_id
1 'polypeptide(L)'
;MASGDEGVLTLSIALRVSPDPGAVELLERYRLALNYAINKVLSLNLKTIRDVHNALYRELREWFELPSRIALDCYRDALANA
;
A
#
# COMPACT_ATOMS: atom_id res chain seq x y z
N MET A 1 8.77 -30.60 -5.21
CA MET A 1 7.95 -29.39 -5.36
C MET A 1 7.16 -29.23 -4.08
N ALA A 2 7.57 -28.32 -3.20
CA ALA A 2 6.74 -28.00 -2.05
C ALA A 2 5.60 -27.13 -2.58
N SER A 3 4.39 -27.68 -2.66
CA SER A 3 3.19 -26.86 -2.63
C SER A 3 3.18 -26.21 -1.25
N GLY A 4 3.73 -24.99 -1.17
CA GLY A 4 3.53 -24.16 0.00
C GLY A 4 2.03 -23.99 0.16
N ASP A 5 1.50 -24.48 1.28
CA ASP A 5 0.15 -24.21 1.73
C ASP A 5 -0.11 -22.70 1.58
N GLU A 6 -1.22 -22.31 0.94
CA GLU A 6 -1.57 -20.91 0.64
C GLU A 6 -1.88 -20.14 1.93
N GLY A 7 -0.86 -19.93 2.75
CA GLY A 7 -0.91 -19.01 3.88
C GLY A 7 -1.12 -17.60 3.35
N VAL A 8 -2.06 -16.88 3.94
CA VAL A 8 -2.27 -15.45 3.68
C VAL A 8 -0.93 -14.73 3.87
N LEU A 9 -0.37 -14.18 2.78
CA LEU A 9 0.84 -13.37 2.82
C LEU A 9 0.60 -12.19 3.77
N THR A 10 1.20 -12.26 4.95
CA THR A 10 1.04 -11.24 5.98
C THR A 10 2.25 -10.33 5.94
N LEU A 11 2.07 -9.13 5.39
CA LEU A 11 3.09 -8.09 5.41
C LEU A 11 3.04 -7.33 6.74
N SER A 12 4.18 -7.18 7.39
CA SER A 12 4.32 -6.36 8.61
C SER A 12 5.18 -5.13 8.31
N ILE A 13 4.66 -3.94 8.60
CA ILE A 13 5.39 -2.68 8.44
C ILE A 13 5.46 -1.99 9.80
N ALA A 14 6.67 -1.65 10.22
CA ALA A 14 6.90 -0.83 11.40
C ALA A 14 6.94 0.66 10.99
N LEU A 15 5.97 1.42 11.48
CA LEU A 15 5.91 2.88 11.32
C LEU A 15 6.00 3.54 12.69
N ARG A 16 6.92 4.51 12.82
CA ARG A 16 7.00 5.33 14.03
C ARG A 16 6.06 6.51 13.87
N VAL A 17 5.04 6.59 14.72
CA VAL A 17 4.08 7.69 14.75
C VAL A 17 3.97 8.27 16.16
N SER A 18 3.49 9.50 16.24
CA SER A 18 3.02 10.06 17.51
C SER A 18 1.76 9.33 17.96
N PRO A 19 1.50 9.20 19.27
CA PRO A 19 0.32 8.53 19.79
C PRO A 19 -0.99 9.33 19.64
N ASP A 20 -0.94 10.51 19.01
CA ASP A 20 -2.12 11.35 18.78
C ASP A 20 -3.15 10.64 17.88
N PRO A 21 -4.47 10.76 18.16
CA PRO A 21 -5.51 10.01 17.45
C PRO A 21 -5.44 10.12 15.91
N GLY A 22 -5.19 11.32 15.39
CA GLY A 22 -5.10 11.53 13.93
C GLY A 22 -3.91 10.80 13.27
N ALA A 23 -2.83 10.56 14.01
CA ALA A 23 -1.69 9.79 13.51
C ALA A 23 -1.99 8.28 13.49
N VAL A 24 -2.76 7.78 14.46
CA VAL A 24 -3.23 6.39 14.49
C VAL A 24 -4.24 6.13 13.37
N GLU A 25 -5.20 7.02 13.17
CA GLU A 25 -6.17 6.92 12.05
C GLU A 25 -5.47 6.95 10.67
N LEU A 26 -4.38 7.71 10.56
CA LEU A 26 -3.57 7.73 9.35
C LEU A 26 -2.87 6.38 9.11
N LEU A 27 -2.38 5.72 10.17
CA LEU A 27 -1.82 4.36 10.04
C LEU A 27 -2.87 3.33 9.62
N GLU A 28 -4.08 3.41 10.15
CA GLU A 28 -5.16 2.50 9.76
C GLU A 28 -5.52 2.68 8.28
N ARG A 29 -5.65 3.93 7.83
CA ARG A 29 -5.84 4.25 6.40
C ARG A 29 -4.67 3.76 5.55
N TYR A 30 -3.44 3.94 6.01
CA TYR A 30 -2.24 3.45 5.32
C TYR A 30 -2.27 1.93 5.15
N ARG A 31 -2.61 1.19 6.21
CA ARG A 31 -2.70 -0.28 6.18
C ARG A 31 -3.73 -0.76 5.16
N LEU A 32 -4.91 -0.12 5.10
CA LEU A 32 -5.95 -0.46 4.12
C LEU A 32 -5.51 -0.12 2.70
N ALA A 33 -4.95 1.08 2.51
CA ALA A 33 -4.48 1.56 1.23
C ALA A 33 -3.35 0.69 0.65
N LEU A 34 -2.41 0.27 1.48
CA LEU A 34 -1.31 -0.59 1.05
C LEU A 34 -1.78 -1.97 0.63
N ASN A 35 -2.67 -2.60 1.41
CA ASN A 35 -3.26 -3.89 1.03
C ASN A 35 -3.99 -3.78 -0.31
N TYR A 36 -4.76 -2.71 -0.50
CA TYR A 36 -5.41 -2.44 -1.78
C TYR A 36 -4.40 -2.27 -2.91
N ALA A 37 -3.36 -1.46 -2.70
CA ALA A 37 -2.32 -1.18 -3.68
C ALA A 37 -1.56 -2.43 -4.11
N ILE A 38 -1.13 -3.29 -3.17
CA ILE A 38 -0.43 -4.56 -3.47
C ILE A 38 -1.31 -5.45 -4.35
N ASN A 39 -2.58 -5.65 -3.96
CA ASN A 39 -3.51 -6.46 -4.74
C ASN A 39 -3.74 -5.88 -6.15
N LYS A 40 -3.79 -4.56 -6.29
CA LYS A 40 -3.92 -3.88 -7.58
C LYS A 40 -2.65 -4.02 -8.44
N VAL A 41 -1.47 -3.93 -7.84
CA VAL A 41 -0.18 -4.14 -8.54
C VAL A 41 -0.09 -5.57 -9.08
N LEU A 42 -0.44 -6.57 -8.25
CA LEU A 42 -0.46 -7.98 -8.64
C LEU A 42 -1.49 -8.25 -9.74
N SER A 43 -2.74 -7.83 -9.55
CA SER A 43 -3.83 -8.10 -10.50
C SER A 43 -3.62 -7.45 -11.87
N LEU A 44 -3.04 -6.25 -11.91
CA LEU A 44 -2.74 -5.54 -13.16
C LEU A 44 -1.33 -5.80 -13.69
N ASN A 45 -0.53 -6.60 -12.98
CA ASN A 45 0.86 -6.91 -13.31
C ASN A 45 1.71 -5.64 -13.56
N LEU A 46 1.54 -4.61 -12.72
CA LEU A 46 2.27 -3.34 -12.86
C LEU A 46 3.75 -3.54 -12.51
N LYS A 47 4.66 -3.02 -13.34
CA LYS A 47 6.12 -3.27 -13.19
C LYS A 47 6.96 -2.02 -12.97
N THR A 48 6.45 -0.85 -13.33
CA THR A 48 7.25 0.39 -13.28
C THR A 48 6.60 1.43 -12.40
N ILE A 49 7.43 2.30 -11.79
CA ILE A 49 6.96 3.42 -10.98
C ILE A 49 5.93 4.28 -11.74
N ARG A 50 6.11 4.46 -13.06
CA ARG A 50 5.19 5.24 -13.89
C ARG A 50 3.82 4.57 -13.97
N ASP A 51 3.77 3.27 -14.22
CA ASP A 51 2.50 2.53 -14.36
C ASP A 51 1.74 2.51 -13.04
N VAL A 52 2.47 2.28 -11.94
CA VAL A 52 1.91 2.29 -10.59
C VAL A 52 1.40 3.69 -10.21
N HIS A 53 2.16 4.75 -10.51
CA HIS A 53 1.73 6.12 -10.26
C HIS A 53 0.41 6.43 -11.00
N ASN A 54 0.35 6.12 -12.30
CA ASN A 54 -0.83 6.38 -13.12
C ASN A 54 -2.06 5.60 -12.64
N ALA A 55 -1.87 4.36 -12.18
CA ALA A 55 -2.95 3.51 -11.71
C ALA A 55 -3.43 3.86 -10.30
N LEU A 56 -2.52 4.18 -9.38
CA LEU A 56 -2.82 4.22 -7.94
C LEU A 56 -2.83 5.61 -7.32
N TYR A 57 -2.04 6.58 -7.81
CA TYR A 57 -1.83 7.84 -7.08
C TYR A 57 -3.16 8.58 -6.80
N ARG A 58 -4.04 8.63 -7.81
CA ARG A 58 -5.34 9.30 -7.66
C ARG A 58 -6.28 8.54 -6.71
N GLU A 59 -6.36 7.21 -6.84
CA GLU A 59 -7.16 6.37 -5.95
C GLU A 59 -6.70 6.51 -4.49
N LEU A 60 -5.38 6.49 -4.23
CA LEU A 60 -4.78 6.66 -2.90
C LEU A 60 -5.05 8.04 -2.30
N ARG A 61 -5.06 9.09 -3.12
CA ARG A 61 -5.35 10.47 -2.70
C ARG A 61 -6.82 10.69 -2.38
N GLU A 62 -7.70 10.18 -3.24
CA GLU A 62 -9.13 10.52 -3.21
C GLU A 62 -9.94 9.54 -2.36
N TRP A 63 -9.63 8.24 -2.40
CA TRP A 63 -10.45 7.22 -1.71
C TRP A 63 -9.93 6.90 -0.31
N PHE A 64 -8.61 6.93 -0.13
CA PHE A 64 -7.97 6.69 1.16
C PHE A 64 -7.53 7.98 1.87
N GLU A 65 -7.81 9.13 1.23
CA GLU A 65 -7.52 10.47 1.76
C GLU A 65 -6.07 10.65 2.20
N LEU A 66 -5.14 9.95 1.52
CA LEU A 66 -3.73 9.99 1.89
C LEU A 66 -3.12 11.36 1.52
N PRO A 67 -2.31 11.96 2.39
CA PRO A 67 -1.47 13.10 2.02
C PRO A 67 -0.56 12.75 0.83
N SER A 68 -0.25 13.72 -0.03
CA SER A 68 0.48 13.46 -1.28
C SER A 68 1.78 12.66 -1.10
N ARG A 69 2.58 12.98 -0.08
CA ARG A 69 3.81 12.24 0.21
C ARG A 69 3.53 10.79 0.60
N ILE A 70 2.53 10.56 1.45
CA ILE A 70 2.15 9.23 1.93
C ILE A 70 1.56 8.38 0.79
N ALA A 71 0.80 8.99 -0.12
CA ALA A 71 0.34 8.30 -1.32
C ALA A 71 1.50 7.86 -2.22
N LEU A 72 2.54 8.69 -2.38
CA LEU A 72 3.75 8.33 -3.14
C LEU A 72 4.49 7.15 -2.50
N ASP A 73 4.67 7.20 -1.17
CA ASP A 73 5.38 6.15 -0.44
C ASP A 73 4.57 4.84 -0.44
N CYS A 74 3.25 4.91 -0.24
CA CYS A 74 2.37 3.75 -0.25
C CYS A 74 2.44 2.94 -1.55
N TYR A 75 2.41 3.57 -2.72
CA TYR A 75 2.48 2.81 -3.96
C TYR A 75 3.90 2.30 -4.28
N ARG A 76 4.93 2.97 -3.76
CA ARG A 76 6.32 2.49 -3.88
C ARG A 76 6.54 1.25 -3.03
N ASP A 77 6.02 1.28 -1.81
CA ASP A 77 5.99 0.11 -0.94
C ASP A 77 5.19 -1.03 -1.59
N ALA A 78 4.04 -0.73 -2.19
CA ALA A 78 3.26 -1.74 -2.90
C ALA A 78 4.06 -2.38 -4.05
N LEU A 79 4.74 -1.58 -4.88
CA LEU A 79 5.57 -2.08 -5.97
C LEU A 79 6.78 -2.90 -5.48
N ALA A 80 7.33 -2.58 -4.31
CA ALA A 80 8.46 -3.30 -3.72
C ALA A 80 8.06 -4.65 -3.10
N ASN A 81 6.78 -4.84 -2.76
CA ASN A 81 6.28 -6.00 -2.03
C ASN A 81 5.28 -6.87 -2.82
N ALA A 82 4.97 -6.51 -4.07
CA ALA A 82 4.12 -7.25 -4.99
C ALA A 82 4.96 -7.96 -6.06
#